data_AF-A0AAW5MLP2-F1
#
_entry.id   AF-A0AAW5MLP2-F1
#
_cell.length_a   1.000
_cell.length_b   1.000
_cell.length_c   1.000
_cell.angle_alpha   90.00
_cell.angle_beta   90.00
_cell.angle_gamma   90.00
#
_symmetry.space_group_name_H-M   'P 1'
#
loop_
_entity.id
_entity.type
_entity.pdbx_description
1 polymer ?
#
loop_
_entity_poly.entity_id
_entity_poly.type
_entity_poly.pdbx_seq_one_letter_code
_entity_poly.pdbx_strand_id
1 'polypeptide(L)' 'MSFNLCELPQQDQERVEVEKAAAYAVWKERNPEIKTPAESEASNYKGDMQAYFLQQVERYRKMK' A
#
# COMPACT_ATOMS: atom_id res chain seq x y z
N MET A 1 1.37 -21.59 14.22
CA MET A 1 0.59 -20.54 14.92
C MET A 1 0.10 -19.55 13.87
N SER A 2 -1.18 -19.23 13.85
CA SER A 2 -1.75 -18.19 12.96
C SER A 2 -1.62 -16.82 13.61
N PHE A 3 -1.28 -15.79 12.84
CA PHE A 3 -1.38 -14.40 13.29
C PHE A 3 -2.76 -13.86 12.88
N ASN A 4 -3.56 -13.46 13.87
CA ASN A 4 -4.88 -12.88 13.61
C ASN A 4 -4.75 -11.37 13.37
N LEU A 5 -4.89 -10.94 12.11
CA LEU A 5 -4.81 -9.52 11.74
C LEU A 5 -6.00 -8.72 12.30
N CYS A 6 -7.13 -9.36 12.59
CA CYS A 6 -8.31 -8.71 13.15
C CYS A 6 -8.16 -8.35 14.64
N GLU A 7 -7.16 -8.91 15.32
CA GLU A 7 -6.84 -8.61 16.73
C GLU A 7 -5.86 -7.44 16.88
N LEU A 8 -5.32 -6.93 15.77
CA LEU A 8 -4.42 -5.78 15.81
C LEU A 8 -5.16 -4.51 16.27
N PRO A 9 -4.46 -3.55 16.89
CA PRO A 9 -5.01 -2.22 17.11
C PRO A 9 -5.52 -1.61 15.78
N GLN A 10 -6.59 -0.81 15.85
CA GLN A 10 -7.23 -0.24 14.66
C GLN A 10 -6.24 0.50 13.74
N GLN A 11 -5.29 1.23 14.33
CA GLN A 11 -4.25 1.93 13.58
C GLN A 11 -3.34 0.99 12.77
N ASP A 12 -3.04 -0.20 13.30
CA ASP A 12 -2.22 -1.18 12.60
C ASP A 12 -3.03 -1.94 11.54
N GLN A 13 -4.33 -2.14 11.77
CA GLN A 13 -5.24 -2.65 10.73
C GLN A 13 -5.32 -1.69 9.54
N GLU A 14 -5.43 -0.38 9.79
CA GLU A 14 -5.41 0.63 8.74
C GLU A 14 -4.09 0.63 7.96
N ARG A 15 -2.95 0.48 8.66
CA ARG A 15 -1.65 0.34 8.00
C ARG A 15 -1.55 -0.88 7.10
N VAL A 16 -2.13 -2.01 7.51
CA VAL A 16 -2.19 -3.23 6.68
C VAL A 16 -3.00 -2.98 5.40
N GLU A 17 -4.14 -2.31 5.50
CA GLU A 17 -4.94 -1.98 4.31
C GLU A 17 -4.22 -0.97 3.38
N VAL A 18 -3.50 0.01 3.94
CA VAL A 18 -2.66 0.93 3.18
C VAL A 18 -1.52 0.18 2.47
N GLU A 19 -0.86 -0.75 3.15
CA GLU A 19 0.20 -1.59 2.56
C GLU A 19 -0.32 -2.46 1.41
N LYS A 20 -1.47 -3.07 1.59
CA LYS A 20 -2.14 -3.87 0.56
C LYS A 20 -2.46 -3.03 -0.66
N ALA A 21 -2.98 -1.81 -0.48
CA ALA A 21 -3.22 -0.90 -1.58
C ALA A 21 -1.91 -0.49 -2.28
N ALA A 22 -0.86 -0.17 -1.53
CA ALA A 22 0.45 0.19 -2.10
C ALA A 22 1.04 -0.95 -2.93
N ALA A 23 0.98 -2.20 -2.45
CA ALA A 23 1.42 -3.37 -3.18
C ALA A 23 0.64 -3.55 -4.49
N TYR A 24 -0.68 -3.39 -4.43
CA TYR A 24 -1.54 -3.51 -5.61
C TYR A 24 -1.28 -2.39 -6.63
N ALA A 25 -1.08 -1.16 -6.18
CA ALA A 25 -0.76 -0.02 -7.03
C ALA A 25 0.58 -0.25 -7.78
N VAL A 26 1.60 -0.76 -7.10
CA VAL A 26 2.88 -1.14 -7.73
C VAL A 26 2.70 -2.29 -8.72
N TRP A 27 1.85 -3.27 -8.40
CA TRP A 27 1.53 -4.35 -9.34
C TRP A 27 0.85 -3.82 -10.61
N LYS A 28 -0.11 -2.90 -10.49
CA LYS A 28 -0.76 -2.25 -11.65
C LYS A 28 0.24 -1.48 -12.51
N GLU A 29 1.17 -0.76 -11.89
CA GLU A 29 2.23 -0.01 -12.57
C GLU A 29 3.12 -0.94 -13.41
N ARG A 30 3.41 -2.14 -12.89
CA ARG A 30 4.20 -3.18 -13.58
C ARG A 30 3.39 -3.93 -14.65
N ASN A 31 2.06 -3.93 -14.54
CA ASN A 31 1.21 -4.68 -15.44
C ASN A 31 1.03 -3.91 -16.77
N PRO A 32 1.46 -4.48 -17.91
CA PRO A 32 1.50 -3.77 -19.18
C PRO A 32 0.13 -3.31 -19.71
N GLU A 33 -0.97 -3.90 -19.23
CA GLU A 33 -2.34 -3.55 -19.65
C GLU A 33 -2.91 -2.31 -18.94
N ILE A 34 -2.41 -2.00 -17.73
CA ILE A 34 -3.00 -0.94 -16.88
C ILE A 34 -2.09 0.29 -16.85
N LYS A 35 -0.79 0.12 -16.56
CA LYS A 35 0.23 1.19 -16.49
C LYS A 35 -0.21 2.47 -15.75
N THR A 36 -1.02 2.34 -14.71
CA THR A 36 -1.38 3.48 -13.85
C THR A 36 -0.26 3.73 -12.84
N PRO A 37 0.24 4.97 -12.70
CA PRO A 37 1.25 5.32 -11.70
C PRO A 37 0.77 5.02 -10.28
N ALA A 38 1.55 4.31 -9.47
CA ALA A 38 1.13 3.97 -8.10
C ALA A 38 0.83 5.21 -7.22
N GLU A 39 1.49 6.32 -7.51
CA GLU A 39 1.32 7.62 -6.84
C GLU A 39 -0.08 8.23 -7.04
N SER A 40 -0.84 7.84 -8.07
CA SER A 40 -2.19 8.38 -8.27
C SER A 40 -3.14 8.04 -7.11
N GLU A 41 -2.91 6.89 -6.46
CA GLU A 41 -3.73 6.43 -5.34
C GLU A 41 -3.33 7.08 -4.00
N ALA A 42 -2.21 7.81 -3.93
CA ALA A 42 -1.79 8.50 -2.72
C ALA A 42 -2.79 9.59 -2.29
N SER A 43 -3.54 10.16 -3.24
CA SER A 43 -4.59 11.16 -2.98
C SER A 43 -5.78 10.62 -2.18
N ASN A 44 -5.95 9.28 -2.11
CA ASN A 44 -7.00 8.64 -1.32
C ASN A 44 -6.70 8.66 0.19
N TYR A 45 -5.46 8.97 0.58
CA TYR A 45 -5.00 8.97 1.97
C TYR A 45 -4.70 10.41 2.43
N LYS A 46 -4.73 10.64 3.75
CA LYS A 46 -4.46 11.95 4.36
C LYS A 46 -3.37 11.84 5.43
N GLY A 47 -2.56 12.89 5.55
CA GLY A 47 -1.56 13.02 6.61
C GLY A 47 -0.55 11.87 6.61
N ASP A 48 -0.32 11.29 7.79
CA ASP A 48 0.69 10.25 8.00
C ASP A 48 0.45 8.99 7.17
N MET A 49 -0.82 8.64 6.88
CA MET A 49 -1.14 7.48 6.06
C MET A 49 -0.78 7.68 4.58
N GLN A 50 -0.82 8.92 4.08
CA GLN A 50 -0.37 9.24 2.74
C GLN A 50 1.16 9.10 2.62
N ALA A 51 1.90 9.61 3.60
CA ALA A 51 3.34 9.43 3.67
C ALA A 51 3.72 7.95 3.78
N TYR A 52 2.98 7.20 4.61
CA TYR A 52 3.15 5.75 4.76
C TYR A 52 2.90 5.01 3.45
N PHE A 53 1.82 5.33 2.73
CA PHE A 53 1.52 4.74 1.42
C PHE A 53 2.68 4.92 0.44
N LEU A 54 3.18 6.15 0.29
CA LEU A 54 4.29 6.46 -0.63
C LEU A 54 5.58 5.70 -0.26
N GLN A 55 5.89 5.62 1.04
CA GLN A 55 7.02 4.85 1.54
C GLN A 55 6.89 3.36 1.17
N GLN A 56 5.68 2.78 1.27
CA GLN A 56 5.43 1.39 0.92
C GLN A 56 5.47 1.16 -0.60
N VAL A 57 4.96 2.10 -1.40
CA VAL A 57 5.09 2.06 -2.87
C VAL A 57 6.57 2.00 -3.27
N GLU A 58 7.42 2.86 -2.72
CA GLU A 58 8.86 2.82 -2.98
C GLU A 58 9.50 1.49 -2.56
N ARG A 59 9.09 0.96 -1.40
CA ARG A 59 9.55 -0.33 -0.90
C ARG A 59 9.17 -1.47 -1.84
N TYR A 60 7.92 -1.55 -2.25
CA TYR A 60 7.44 -2.59 -3.17
C TYR A 60 8.00 -2.43 -4.58
N ARG A 61 8.27 -1.20 -5.05
CA ARG A 61 9.00 -0.97 -6.31
C ARG A 61 10.39 -1.61 -6.30
N LYS A 62 11.07 -1.63 -5.14
CA LYS A 62 12.39 -2.25 -4.97
C LYS A 62 12.33 -3.78 -4.85
N MET A 63 11.20 -4.35 -4.44
CA MET A 63 11.01 -5.80 -4.38
C MET A 63 10.67 -6.33 -5.77
N LYS A 64 11.47 -7.26 -6.31
CA LYS A 64 11.21 -7.92 -7.60
C LYS A 64 10.41 -9.19 -7.41
#